data_AF-A0A1H9HZF4-F1
#
_entry.id   AF-A0A1H9HZF4-F1
#
_cell.length_a   1.000
_cell.length_b   1.000
_cell.length_c   1.000
_cell.angle_alpha   90.00
_cell.angle_beta   90.00
_cell.angle_gamma   90.00
#
_symmetry.space_group_name_H-M   'P 1'
#
loop_
_entity.id
_entity.type
_entity.pdbx_description
1 polymer ?
#
loop_
_entity_poly.entity_id
_entity_poly.type
_entity_poly.pdbx_seq_one_letter_code
_entity_poly.pdbx_strand_id
1 'polypeptide(L)'
;MAVVILHPTEELKLIKFQKELISNLFTEGRILLAARPLWIEIGSDSVPYNELTSLNIRSIDFGELEISDKEIYIPVIISTENEQIDSKLSLVSIYNNNTFSDSDRTIIRQKKQPVRQLKIFRLGNEKELSSVSKCITESKWCKLHYPTTTTK
;
A
#
# COMPACT_ATOMS: atom_id res chain seq x y z
N MET A 1 11.47 -0.53 -10.79
CA MET A 1 10.45 0.52 -10.65
C MET A 1 10.78 1.43 -9.46
N ALA A 2 10.32 2.68 -9.47
CA ALA A 2 10.41 3.58 -8.31
C ALA A 2 9.34 3.18 -7.29
N VAL A 3 9.71 3.06 -6.02
CA VAL A 3 8.81 2.63 -4.95
C VAL A 3 8.96 3.47 -3.69
N VAL A 4 7.86 3.59 -2.96
CA VAL A 4 7.85 4.09 -1.58
C VAL A 4 8.07 2.90 -0.65
N ILE A 5 9.14 2.97 0.14
CA ILE A 5 9.45 1.97 1.16
C ILE A 5 8.87 2.43 2.49
N LEU A 6 8.05 1.57 3.09
CA LEU A 6 7.41 1.83 4.38
C LEU A 6 8.44 1.75 5.51
N HIS A 7 8.19 2.47 6.61
CA HIS A 7 8.98 2.30 7.83
C HIS A 7 8.80 0.87 8.37
N PRO A 8 9.87 0.18 8.83
CA PRO A 8 9.78 -1.22 9.24
C PRO A 8 8.71 -1.51 10.30
N THR A 9 8.48 -0.57 11.24
CA THR A 9 7.43 -0.70 12.25
C THR A 9 6.03 -0.75 11.66
N GLU A 10 5.81 0.00 10.59
CA GLU A 10 4.52 0.07 9.91
C GLU A 10 4.31 -1.14 8.99
N GLU A 11 5.36 -1.54 8.27
CA GLU A 11 5.38 -2.78 7.50
C GLU A 11 5.02 -3.99 8.39
N LEU A 12 5.58 -4.09 9.60
CA LEU A 12 5.25 -5.16 10.54
C LEU A 12 3.77 -5.15 10.98
N LYS A 13 3.15 -3.99 11.17
CA LYS A 13 1.71 -3.90 11.50
C LYS A 13 0.86 -4.40 10.33
N LEU A 14 1.22 -4.02 9.11
CA LEU A 14 0.52 -4.47 7.91
C LEU A 14 0.71 -5.97 7.67
N ILE A 15 1.89 -6.53 7.93
CA ILE A 15 2.11 -7.98 7.86
C ILE A 15 1.24 -8.73 8.88
N LYS A 16 1.08 -8.21 10.10
CA LYS A 16 0.15 -8.79 11.09
C LYS A 16 -1.28 -8.75 10.58
N PHE A 17 -1.68 -7.64 9.96
CA PHE A 17 -3.00 -7.48 9.39
C PHE A 17 -3.25 -8.40 8.18
N GLN A 18 -2.27 -8.59 7.29
CA GLN A 18 -2.36 -9.59 6.21
C GLN A 18 -2.69 -10.99 6.74
N LYS A 19 -2.03 -11.40 7.83
CA LYS A 19 -2.29 -12.70 8.48
C LYS A 19 -3.72 -12.78 9.02
N GLU A 20 -4.21 -11.70 9.62
CA GLU A 20 -5.59 -11.62 10.09
C GLU A 20 -6.57 -11.72 8.92
N LEU A 21 -6.34 -10.99 7.83
CA LEU A 21 -7.18 -11.04 6.63
C LEU A 21 -7.24 -12.46 6.05
N ILE A 22 -6.10 -13.09 5.84
CA ILE A 22 -6.01 -14.45 5.29
C ILE A 22 -6.74 -15.46 6.17
N SER A 23 -6.60 -15.35 7.49
CA SER A 23 -7.27 -16.25 8.44
C SER A 23 -8.80 -16.12 8.36
N ASN A 24 -9.32 -14.88 8.30
CA ASN A 24 -10.77 -14.64 8.24
C ASN A 24 -11.39 -14.99 6.89
N LEU A 25 -10.60 -14.95 5.82
CA LEU A 25 -11.03 -15.22 4.45
C LEU A 25 -10.64 -16.62 3.98
N PHE A 26 -10.17 -17.49 4.87
CA PHE A 26 -9.81 -18.84 4.49
C PHE A 26 -11.06 -19.60 4.01
N THR A 27 -10.93 -20.26 2.87
CA THR A 27 -11.97 -21.13 2.32
C THR A 27 -11.28 -22.27 1.59
N GLU A 28 -11.82 -23.48 1.74
CA GLU A 28 -11.26 -24.67 1.11
C GLU A 28 -11.17 -24.48 -0.43
N GLY A 29 -10.04 -24.87 -1.03
CA GLY A 29 -9.78 -24.70 -2.46
C GLY A 29 -9.36 -23.30 -2.92
N ARG A 30 -9.29 -22.30 -2.02
CA ARG A 30 -8.78 -20.95 -2.33
C ARG A 30 -7.39 -20.74 -1.73
N ILE A 31 -6.46 -20.29 -2.57
CA ILE A 31 -5.10 -19.93 -2.17
C ILE A 31 -4.99 -18.40 -2.13
N LEU A 32 -4.82 -17.86 -0.92
CA LEU A 32 -4.57 -16.44 -0.67
C LEU A 32 -3.06 -16.23 -0.48
N LEU A 33 -2.50 -15.26 -1.20
CA LEU A 33 -1.10 -14.89 -1.14
C LEU A 33 -0.94 -13.54 -0.43
N ALA A 34 -0.03 -13.47 0.52
CA ALA A 34 0.38 -12.18 1.10
C ALA A 34 1.35 -11.48 0.15
N ALA A 35 1.09 -10.20 -0.15
CA ALA A 35 2.02 -9.36 -0.90
C ALA A 35 3.31 -9.13 -0.10
N ARG A 36 4.47 -9.41 -0.71
CA ARG A 36 5.79 -9.19 -0.14
C ARG A 36 6.82 -8.85 -1.22
N PRO A 37 7.70 -7.85 -1.01
CA PRO A 37 7.71 -6.88 0.11
C PRO A 37 6.52 -5.91 0.05
N LEU A 38 6.22 -5.23 1.16
CA LEU A 38 5.14 -4.23 1.20
C LEU A 38 5.68 -2.85 0.81
N TRP A 39 5.55 -2.53 -0.47
CA TRP A 39 5.90 -1.22 -1.03
C TRP A 39 4.72 -0.61 -1.79
N ILE A 40 4.85 0.67 -2.12
CA ILE A 40 3.88 1.38 -2.96
C ILE A 40 4.59 1.72 -4.27
N GLU A 41 4.06 1.22 -5.37
CA GLU A 41 4.62 1.44 -6.69
C GLU A 41 4.27 2.85 -7.16
N ILE A 42 5.26 3.61 -7.62
CA ILE A 42 5.01 4.92 -8.22
C ILE A 42 4.78 4.67 -9.71
N GLY A 43 3.52 4.41 -10.07
CA GLY A 43 3.08 4.00 -11.41
C GLY A 43 3.09 5.10 -12.47
N SER A 44 4.05 6.01 -12.40
CA SER A 44 4.17 7.11 -13.36
C SER A 44 5.02 6.67 -14.54
N ASP A 45 4.39 6.41 -15.69
CA ASP A 45 5.06 6.29 -17.00
C ASP A 45 5.91 7.53 -17.33
N SER A 46 5.66 8.66 -16.65
CA SER A 46 6.35 9.94 -16.77
C SER A 46 7.67 10.05 -16.00
N VAL A 47 8.09 9.06 -15.19
CA VAL A 47 9.32 9.18 -14.37
C VAL A 47 10.39 8.17 -14.83
N PRO A 48 11.43 8.63 -15.53
CA PRO A 48 12.57 7.79 -15.87
C PRO A 48 13.22 7.19 -14.62
N TYR A 49 13.57 5.90 -14.68
CA TYR A 49 14.21 5.12 -13.59
C TYR A 49 15.42 5.81 -12.92
N ASN A 50 16.07 6.75 -13.62
CA ASN A 50 17.28 7.42 -13.17
C ASN A 50 17.02 8.72 -12.39
N GLU A 51 15.76 9.12 -12.19
CA GLU A 51 15.41 10.39 -11.55
C GLU A 51 14.52 10.22 -10.32
N LEU A 52 14.83 9.28 -9.43
CA LEU A 52 14.15 9.20 -8.13
C LEU A 52 14.19 10.53 -7.36
N THR A 53 15.24 11.34 -7.57
CA THR A 53 15.39 12.68 -7.00
C THR A 53 14.48 13.74 -7.61
N SER A 54 13.90 13.53 -8.80
CA SER A 54 12.93 14.46 -9.38
C SER A 54 11.52 14.28 -8.80
N LEU A 55 11.25 13.12 -8.18
CA LEU A 55 10.03 12.86 -7.41
C LEU A 55 10.11 13.51 -6.02
N ASN A 56 9.90 14.82 -5.98
CA ASN A 56 9.74 15.55 -4.73
C ASN A 56 8.36 15.27 -4.11
N ILE A 57 8.24 14.14 -3.39
CA ILE A 57 7.01 13.75 -2.71
C ILE A 57 6.69 14.73 -1.58
N ARG A 58 5.54 15.38 -1.69
CA ARG A 58 5.01 16.32 -0.69
C ARG A 58 4.16 15.61 0.36
N SER A 59 3.25 14.73 -0.07
CA SER A 59 2.42 13.93 0.81
C SER A 59 2.11 12.57 0.22
N ILE A 60 1.78 11.63 1.10
CA ILE A 60 1.19 10.34 0.75
C ILE A 60 -0.03 10.15 1.64
N ASP A 61 -1.17 9.97 0.99
CA ASP A 61 -2.47 9.81 1.62
C ASP A 61 -3.00 8.41 1.34
N PHE A 62 -3.44 7.72 2.38
CA PHE A 62 -3.98 6.36 2.29
C PHE A 62 -5.48 6.41 2.46
N GLY A 63 -6.21 5.78 1.54
CA GLY A 63 -7.66 5.64 1.63
C GLY A 63 -8.07 4.42 2.47
N GLU A 64 -9.36 4.09 2.42
CA GLU A 64 -9.91 2.93 3.14
C GLU A 64 -9.56 1.61 2.45
N LEU A 65 -9.71 0.49 3.17
CA LEU A 65 -9.37 -0.82 2.65
C LEU A 65 -10.34 -1.18 1.51
N GLU A 66 -9.79 -1.46 0.33
CA GLU A 66 -10.56 -1.81 -0.85
C GLU A 66 -10.32 -3.26 -1.27
N ILE A 67 -11.30 -3.79 -1.99
CA ILE A 67 -11.29 -5.17 -2.48
C ILE A 67 -11.75 -5.17 -3.94
N SER A 68 -10.85 -5.58 -4.83
CA SER A 68 -11.16 -5.95 -6.20
C SER A 68 -11.54 -7.42 -6.28
N ASP A 69 -11.70 -7.96 -7.49
CA ASP A 69 -12.03 -9.37 -7.67
C ASP A 69 -10.91 -10.32 -7.24
N LYS A 70 -9.65 -9.87 -7.32
CA LYS A 70 -8.46 -10.71 -7.10
C LYS A 70 -7.52 -10.19 -6.02
N GLU A 71 -7.77 -9.00 -5.49
CA GLU A 71 -6.82 -8.35 -4.59
C GLU A 71 -7.52 -7.49 -3.54
N ILE A 72 -6.98 -7.52 -2.33
CA ILE A 72 -7.27 -6.60 -1.23
C ILE A 72 -6.09 -5.64 -1.15
N TYR A 73 -6.37 -4.34 -1.22
CA TYR A 73 -5.35 -3.30 -1.27
C TYR A 73 -5.82 -2.06 -0.50
N ILE A 74 -4.87 -1.18 -0.19
CA ILE A 74 -5.14 0.16 0.31
C ILE A 74 -4.86 1.12 -0.85
N PRO A 75 -5.84 1.89 -1.35
CA PRO A 75 -5.59 2.92 -2.34
C PRO A 75 -4.69 4.00 -1.74
N VAL A 76 -3.74 4.49 -2.53
CA VAL A 76 -2.74 5.46 -2.12
C VAL A 76 -2.72 6.61 -3.11
N ILE A 77 -2.81 7.82 -2.61
CA ILE A 77 -2.60 9.03 -3.38
C ILE A 77 -1.23 9.59 -3.02
N ILE A 78 -0.36 9.74 -4.02
CA ILE A 78 0.96 10.34 -3.85
C ILE A 78 0.93 11.74 -4.47
N SER A 79 1.08 12.76 -3.65
CA SER A 79 1.17 14.15 -4.12
C SER A 79 2.63 14.53 -4.27
N THR A 80 3.01 14.90 -5.49
CA THR A 80 4.32 15.48 -5.80
C THR A 80 4.21 16.99 -5.99
N GLU A 81 5.31 17.64 -6.36
CA GLU A 81 5.30 19.05 -6.75
C GLU A 81 4.54 19.32 -8.05
N ASN A 82 4.53 18.35 -8.97
CA ASN A 82 4.05 18.55 -10.35
C ASN A 82 2.72 17.84 -10.63
N GLU A 83 2.43 16.76 -9.91
CA GLU A 83 1.28 15.90 -10.19
C GLU A 83 0.83 15.10 -8.95
N GLN A 84 -0.38 14.55 -9.08
CA GLN A 84 -0.94 13.57 -8.16
C GLN A 84 -0.95 12.21 -8.85
N ILE A 85 -0.42 11.20 -8.16
CA ILE A 85 -0.28 9.84 -8.69
C ILE A 85 -1.18 8.91 -7.87
N ASP A 86 -2.13 8.29 -8.55
CA ASP A 86 -2.96 7.24 -7.95
C ASP A 86 -2.21 5.91 -7.97
N SER A 87 -2.11 5.29 -6.81
CA SER A 87 -1.39 4.05 -6.58
C SER A 87 -2.14 3.17 -5.60
N LYS A 88 -1.58 2.02 -5.27
CA LYS A 88 -2.12 1.08 -4.30
C LYS A 88 -1.01 0.38 -3.53
N LEU A 89 -1.31 0.07 -2.28
CA LEU A 89 -0.56 -0.84 -1.44
C LEU A 89 -1.30 -2.17 -1.39
N SER A 90 -0.85 -3.11 -2.21
CA SER A 90 -1.37 -4.47 -2.26
C SER A 90 -1.09 -5.22 -0.96
N LEU A 91 -2.10 -5.88 -0.40
CA LEU A 91 -1.99 -6.64 0.84
C LEU A 91 -2.15 -8.13 0.60
N VAL A 92 -3.24 -8.54 -0.03
CA VAL A 92 -3.55 -9.96 -0.25
C VAL A 92 -4.05 -10.14 -1.66
N SER A 93 -3.55 -11.14 -2.38
CA SER A 93 -4.02 -11.50 -3.71
C SER A 93 -4.48 -12.95 -3.77
N ILE A 94 -5.32 -13.28 -4.75
CA ILE A 94 -5.75 -14.66 -5.01
C ILE A 94 -4.88 -15.26 -6.11
N TYR A 95 -4.33 -16.45 -5.86
CA TYR A 95 -3.52 -17.18 -6.86
C TYR A 95 -4.36 -17.88 -7.94
N ASN A 96 -5.58 -18.32 -7.60
CA ASN A 96 -6.49 -19.07 -8.49
C ASN A 96 -7.71 -18.24 -8.93
N ASN A 97 -8.45 -18.71 -9.94
CA ASN A 97 -9.59 -18.01 -10.55
C ASN A 97 -10.83 -17.80 -9.64
N ASN A 98 -10.79 -18.23 -8.37
CA ASN A 98 -11.90 -18.01 -7.44
C ASN A 98 -11.84 -16.60 -6.88
N THR A 99 -12.65 -15.69 -7.40
CA THR A 99 -12.71 -14.30 -6.97
C THR A 99 -13.24 -14.15 -5.55
N PHE A 100 -13.06 -12.97 -4.94
CA PHE A 100 -13.72 -12.65 -3.69
C PHE A 100 -15.24 -12.60 -3.86
N SER A 101 -15.95 -13.22 -2.92
CA SER A 101 -17.41 -13.25 -2.86
C SER A 101 -17.97 -12.05 -2.11
N ASP A 102 -19.28 -11.82 -2.20
CA ASP A 102 -19.94 -10.72 -1.47
C ASP A 102 -19.85 -10.87 0.06
N SER A 103 -19.78 -12.11 0.56
CA SER A 103 -19.54 -12.35 1.99
C SER A 103 -18.13 -11.94 2.40
N ASP A 104 -17.11 -12.19 1.56
CA ASP A 104 -15.74 -11.73 1.81
C ASP A 104 -15.69 -10.19 1.87
N ARG A 105 -16.36 -9.53 0.92
CA ARG A 105 -16.46 -8.05 0.89
C ARG A 105 -17.11 -7.51 2.17
N THR A 106 -18.11 -8.20 2.69
CA THR A 106 -18.78 -7.82 3.94
C THR A 106 -17.85 -7.94 5.15
N ILE A 107 -17.08 -9.03 5.25
CA ILE A 107 -16.07 -9.22 6.31
C ILE A 107 -15.03 -8.11 6.25
N ILE A 108 -14.52 -7.79 5.05
CA ILE A 108 -13.51 -6.76 4.85
C ILE A 108 -14.01 -5.37 5.22
N ARG A 109 -15.24 -5.00 4.86
CA ARG A 109 -15.85 -3.71 5.24
C ARG A 109 -15.95 -3.51 6.75
N GLN A 110 -15.96 -4.59 7.54
CA GLN A 110 -15.98 -4.52 9.00
C GLN A 110 -14.57 -4.39 9.61
N LYS A 111 -13.51 -4.64 8.84
CA LYS A 111 -12.13 -4.54 9.30
C LYS A 111 -11.66 -3.09 9.22
N LYS A 112 -11.22 -2.58 10.38
CA LYS A 112 -10.55 -1.29 10.45
C LYS A 112 -9.09 -1.47 10.06
N GLN A 113 -8.56 -0.54 9.26
CA GLN A 113 -7.13 -0.53 8.97
C GLN A 113 -6.33 -0.35 10.28
N PRO A 114 -5.23 -1.12 10.45
CA PRO A 114 -4.43 -1.10 11.69
C PRO A 114 -3.56 0.15 11.81
N VAL A 115 -3.42 0.90 10.72
CA VAL A 115 -2.60 2.09 10.60
C VAL A 115 -3.44 3.27 10.19
N ARG A 116 -3.50 4.27 11.06
CA ARG A 116 -4.15 5.56 10.79
C ARG A 116 -3.20 6.58 10.18
N GLN A 117 -1.93 6.23 9.96
CA GLN A 117 -0.86 7.06 9.37
C GLN A 117 0.31 6.10 9.12
N LEU A 118 0.79 6.02 7.88
CA LEU A 118 1.95 5.20 7.52
C LEU A 118 3.19 6.09 7.45
N LYS A 119 4.12 5.86 8.36
CA LYS A 119 5.43 6.50 8.33
C LYS A 119 6.22 5.94 7.15
N ILE A 120 6.65 6.84 6.25
CA ILE A 120 7.47 6.49 5.10
C ILE A 120 8.93 6.42 5.55
N PHE A 121 9.66 5.42 5.07
CA PHE A 121 11.09 5.30 5.34
C PHE A 121 11.91 6.08 4.32
N ARG A 122 11.74 5.76 3.03
CA ARG A 122 12.46 6.39 1.91
C ARG A 122 11.79 6.10 0.57
N LEU A 123 12.16 6.88 -0.44
CA LEU A 123 12.07 6.47 -1.85
C LEU A 123 13.20 5.50 -2.19
N GLY A 124 12.93 4.51 -3.03
CA GLY A 124 13.96 3.59 -3.51
C GLY A 124 13.63 3.01 -4.87
N ASN A 125 14.60 2.30 -5.44
CA ASN A 125 14.37 1.44 -6.58
C ASN A 125 14.02 0.03 -6.11
N GLU A 126 13.04 -0.59 -6.76
CA GLU A 126 12.65 -1.98 -6.57
C GLU A 126 13.85 -2.96 -6.62
N LYS A 127 14.82 -2.71 -7.52
CA LYS A 127 16.03 -3.52 -7.72
C LYS A 127 17.11 -3.30 -6.65
N GLU A 128 17.04 -2.24 -5.86
CA GLU A 128 18.01 -1.90 -4.81
C GLU A 128 17.71 -2.62 -3.48
N LEU A 129 16.61 -3.37 -3.41
CA LEU A 129 16.18 -4.08 -2.20
C LEU A 129 16.75 -5.51 -2.10
N SER A 130 17.46 -5.99 -3.13
CA SER A 130 18.23 -7.25 -3.07
C SER A 130 19.67 -7.10 -2.56
N SER A 131 20.19 -5.88 -2.39
CA SER A 131 21.56 -5.66 -1.93
C SER A 131 21.78 -4.23 -1.44
N VAL A 132 22.12 -4.11 -0.15
CA VAL A 132 22.87 -3.01 0.49
C VAL A 132 22.80 -1.64 -0.21
N SER A 133 21.65 -0.99 -0.20
CA SER A 133 21.46 0.35 -0.79
C SER A 133 21.37 1.43 0.28
N LYS A 134 22.17 2.49 0.12
CA LYS A 134 22.39 3.59 1.09
C LYS A 134 21.08 4.19 1.62
N CYS A 135 20.99 4.26 2.94
CA CYS A 135 19.88 4.84 3.69
C CYS A 135 19.85 6.35 3.45
N ILE A 136 18.71 6.91 3.00
CA ILE A 136 18.46 8.35 3.08
C ILE A 136 17.65 8.55 4.36
N THR A 137 18.23 9.31 5.29
CA THR A 137 17.94 9.33 6.73
C THR A 137 16.89 10.34 7.17
N GLU A 138 16.00 10.80 6.29
CA GLU A 138 14.95 11.74 6.68
C GLU A 138 13.57 11.09 6.64
N SER A 139 13.22 10.49 7.78
CA SER A 139 11.86 10.06 8.06
C SER A 139 10.92 11.27 8.12
N LYS A 140 9.92 11.34 7.23
CA LYS A 140 8.84 12.32 7.32
C LYS A 140 7.55 11.68 7.83
N TRP A 141 6.88 12.35 8.76
CA TRP A 141 5.53 11.97 9.21
C TRP A 141 4.52 12.61 8.25
N CYS A 142 3.72 11.79 7.56
CA CYS A 142 2.59 12.26 6.77
C CYS A 142 1.31 12.15 7.60
N LYS A 143 0.49 13.19 7.61
CA LYS A 143 -0.75 13.26 8.39
C LYS A 143 -1.92 12.87 7.49
N LEU A 144 -2.68 11.82 7.85
CA LEU A 144 -3.91 11.49 7.13
C LEU A 144 -4.94 12.61 7.26
N HIS A 145 -5.43 13.09 6.13
CA HIS A 145 -6.61 13.94 6.05
C HIS A 145 -7.84 13.10 5.73
N TYR A 146 -8.78 13.03 6.68
CA TYR A 146 -10.10 12.45 6.42
C TYR A 146 -10.96 13.52 5.73
N PRO A 147 -11.67 13.19 4.63
CA PRO A 147 -12.66 14.10 4.09
C PRO A 147 -13.75 14.29 5.14
N THR A 148 -13.88 15.53 5.63
CA THR A 148 -15.03 15.93 6.44
C THR A 148 -16.27 15.78 5.58
N THR A 149 -17.17 14.88 5.98
CA THR A 149 -18.52 14.81 5.45
C THR A 149 -19.22 16.14 5.73
N THR A 150 -19.24 17.02 4.74
CA THR A 150 -20.09 18.21 4.74
C THR A 150 -21.52 17.72 4.57
N THR A 151 -22.21 17.47 5.69
CA THR A 151 -23.67 17.40 5.71
C THR A 151 -24.21 18.75 5.25
N LYS A 152 -24.86 18.76 4.08
CA LYS A 152 -25.72 19.86 3.63
C LYS A 152 -26.93 20.01 4.56
#